data_AF-A0A842QQ14-F1
#
_entry.id   AF-A0A842QQ14-F1
#
_cell.length_a   1.000
_cell.length_b   1.000
_cell.length_c   1.000
_cell.angle_alpha   90.00
_cell.angle_beta   90.00
_cell.angle_gamma   90.00
#
_symmetry.space_group_name_H-M   'P 1'
#
loop_
_entity.id
_entity.type
_entity.pdbx_description
1 polymer ?
#
loop_
_entity_poly.entity_id
_entity_poly.type
_entity_poly.pdbx_seq_one_letter_code
_entity_poly.pdbx_strand_id
1 'polypeptide(L)'
;MKQINIRAYETLITLLGSYLAINSFFNSSLYNTIASGIVQFLRLFQIRTISSQQVSLIIPLLVTLLVSFLIAYDYIMGKPENMINIYQLNLLLITPEILSYSRLDWLNLIKKPHILEPTRNPVYVFLSGAIILVGYLSLYFTSKSRTTGKELAMRGVEENRINHVFMKQSLWSIKLTLASAIISTLVFISIDPLNNILHSLIGVKPYNYLIFGVPGVLLLLYSIRFYLREQEKGNE
;
A
#
# COMPACT_ATOMS: atom_id res chain seq x y z
N MET A 1 8.29 15.75 20.72
CA MET A 1 8.37 14.35 20.23
C MET A 1 9.81 14.12 19.79
N LYS A 2 10.55 13.18 20.43
CA LYS A 2 11.99 12.96 20.17
C LYS A 2 12.18 12.16 18.87
N GLN A 3 13.33 12.25 18.19
CA GLN A 3 13.66 11.45 16.98
C GLN A 3 13.40 9.94 17.16
N ILE A 4 13.55 9.44 18.40
CA ILE A 4 13.23 8.06 18.80
C ILE A 4 11.78 7.70 18.46
N ASN A 5 10.83 8.61 18.65
CA ASN A 5 9.40 8.34 18.40
C ASN A 5 9.11 8.18 16.90
N ILE A 6 9.82 8.93 16.05
CA ILE A 6 9.69 8.79 14.60
C ILE A 6 10.26 7.44 14.16
N ARG A 7 11.45 7.05 14.64
CA ARG A 7 12.02 5.74 14.31
C ARG A 7 11.17 4.58 14.81
N ALA A 8 10.59 4.68 16.00
CA ALA A 8 9.66 3.68 16.50
C ALA A 8 8.42 3.54 15.61
N TYR A 9 7.89 4.66 15.12
CA TYR A 9 6.79 4.69 14.16
C TYR A 9 7.19 4.11 12.79
N GLU A 10 8.37 4.45 12.27
CA GLU A 10 8.93 3.87 11.03
C GLU A 10 9.04 2.34 11.14
N THR A 11 9.61 1.83 12.24
CA THR A 11 9.72 0.38 12.49
C THR A 11 8.35 -0.28 12.58
N LEU A 12 7.42 0.30 13.36
CA LEU A 12 6.08 -0.26 13.56
C LEU A 12 5.34 -0.41 12.23
N ILE A 13 5.35 0.64 11.42
CA ILE A 13 4.70 0.65 10.12
C ILE A 13 5.35 -0.33 9.16
N THR A 14 6.68 -0.41 9.16
CA THR A 14 7.41 -1.33 8.30
C THR A 14 7.04 -2.77 8.64
N LEU A 15 7.09 -3.15 9.93
CA LEU A 15 6.72 -4.48 10.38
C LEU A 15 5.25 -4.80 10.07
N LEU A 16 4.34 -3.88 10.37
CA LEU A 16 2.92 -4.08 10.20
C LEU A 16 2.54 -4.17 8.71
N GLY A 17 3.07 -3.28 7.87
CA GLY A 17 2.85 -3.32 6.42
C GLY A 17 3.40 -4.60 5.78
N SER A 18 4.57 -5.05 6.21
CA SER A 18 5.20 -6.27 5.71
C SER A 18 4.44 -7.52 6.13
N TYR A 19 4.01 -7.58 7.39
CA TYR A 19 3.16 -8.66 7.88
C TYR A 19 1.85 -8.75 7.09
N LEU A 20 1.17 -7.62 6.88
CA LEU A 20 -0.07 -7.57 6.11
C LEU A 20 0.15 -7.99 4.65
N ALA A 21 1.22 -7.54 4.02
CA ALA A 21 1.56 -7.89 2.64
C ALA A 21 1.89 -9.38 2.46
N ILE A 22 2.73 -9.95 3.33
CA ILE A 22 3.06 -11.38 3.33
C ILE A 22 1.80 -12.22 3.56
N ASN A 23 1.00 -11.85 4.56
CA ASN A 23 -0.24 -12.55 4.87
C ASN A 23 -1.23 -12.47 3.69
N SER A 24 -1.32 -11.32 3.02
CA SER A 24 -2.13 -11.14 1.82
C SER A 24 -1.68 -12.08 0.69
N PHE A 25 -0.37 -12.13 0.42
CA PHE A 25 0.18 -12.99 -0.63
C PHE A 25 -0.13 -14.47 -0.41
N PHE A 26 0.09 -15.00 0.79
CA PHE A 26 -0.18 -16.43 1.07
C PHE A 26 -1.65 -16.79 1.04
N ASN A 27 -2.54 -15.83 1.30
CA ASN A 27 -3.96 -16.06 1.15
C ASN A 27 -4.43 -15.88 -0.30
N SER A 28 -3.59 -15.41 -1.23
CA SER A 28 -3.99 -15.22 -2.62
C SER A 28 -4.12 -16.54 -3.39
N SER A 29 -5.04 -16.57 -4.35
CA SER A 29 -5.19 -17.65 -5.33
C SER A 29 -3.94 -17.85 -6.20
N LEU A 30 -3.16 -16.79 -6.43
CA LEU A 30 -1.87 -16.86 -7.10
C LEU A 30 -0.88 -17.76 -6.34
N TYR A 31 -0.79 -17.60 -5.01
CA TYR A 31 0.08 -18.44 -4.20
C TYR A 31 -0.33 -19.91 -4.28
N ASN A 32 -1.63 -20.21 -4.18
CA ASN A 32 -2.15 -21.58 -4.30
C ASN A 32 -1.81 -22.19 -5.67
N THR A 33 -1.91 -21.39 -6.74
CA THR A 33 -1.55 -21.80 -8.10
C THR A 33 -0.06 -22.11 -8.21
N ILE A 34 0.81 -21.23 -7.70
CA ILE A 34 2.26 -21.43 -7.71
C ILE A 34 2.65 -22.65 -6.87
N ALA A 35 2.10 -22.77 -5.66
CA ALA A 35 2.40 -23.87 -4.75
C ALA A 35 1.99 -25.23 -5.36
N SER A 36 0.79 -25.31 -5.95
CA SER A 36 0.33 -26.52 -6.64
C SER A 36 1.21 -26.86 -7.85
N GLY A 37 1.65 -25.86 -8.63
CA GLY A 37 2.58 -26.03 -9.74
C GLY A 37 3.95 -26.55 -9.30
N ILE A 38 4.51 -26.03 -8.21
CA ILE A 38 5.76 -26.51 -7.63
C ILE A 38 5.63 -27.97 -7.18
N VAL A 39 4.54 -28.32 -6.49
CA VAL A 39 4.28 -29.71 -6.08
C VAL A 39 4.19 -30.64 -7.29
N GLN A 40 3.49 -30.22 -8.35
CA GLN A 40 3.40 -30.99 -9.59
C GLN A 40 4.78 -31.15 -10.27
N PHE A 41 5.56 -30.08 -10.32
CA PHE A 41 6.92 -30.10 -10.88
C PHE A 41 7.83 -31.06 -10.09
N LEU A 42 7.86 -30.98 -8.76
CA LEU A 42 8.65 -31.89 -7.92
C LEU A 42 8.23 -33.36 -8.08
N ARG A 43 6.94 -33.63 -8.30
CA ARG A 43 6.44 -34.98 -8.61
C ARG A 43 6.97 -35.50 -9.95
N LEU A 44 7.13 -34.65 -10.97
CA LEU A 44 7.69 -35.05 -12.27
C LEU A 44 9.13 -35.57 -12.13
N PHE A 45 9.92 -35.03 -11.21
CA PHE A 45 11.30 -35.46 -10.94
C PHE A 45 11.41 -36.61 -9.93
N GLN A 46 10.30 -37.28 -9.60
CA GLN A 46 10.25 -38.40 -8.64
C GLN A 46 10.80 -38.07 -7.24
N ILE A 47 10.86 -36.80 -6.86
CA ILE A 47 11.26 -36.38 -5.51
C ILE A 47 10.08 -36.64 -4.57
N ARG A 48 9.97 -37.90 -4.10
CA ARG A 48 8.89 -38.39 -3.23
C ARG A 48 9.00 -37.96 -1.76
N THR A 49 10.10 -37.32 -1.38
CA THR A 49 10.48 -37.12 0.04
C THR A 49 9.79 -35.96 0.75
N ILE A 50 8.96 -35.17 0.07
CA ILE A 50 8.21 -34.09 0.72
C ILE A 50 6.72 -34.36 0.53
N SER A 51 6.01 -34.64 1.62
CA SER A 51 4.56 -34.75 1.58
C SER A 51 3.97 -33.41 1.12
N SER A 52 2.82 -33.41 0.43
CA SER A 52 2.16 -32.16 0.01
C SER A 52 1.94 -31.19 1.17
N GLN A 53 1.80 -31.73 2.38
CA GLN A 53 1.63 -31.02 3.64
C GLN A 53 2.91 -30.32 4.14
N GLN A 54 4.08 -30.90 3.88
CA GLN A 54 5.37 -30.29 4.20
C GLN A 54 5.71 -29.15 3.22
N VAL A 55 5.38 -29.28 1.93
CA VAL A 55 5.57 -28.21 0.94
C VAL A 55 4.74 -26.97 1.30
N SER A 56 3.48 -27.17 1.71
CA SER A 56 2.60 -26.07 2.14
C SER A 56 3.04 -25.38 3.44
N LEU A 57 3.94 -25.97 4.23
CA LEU A 57 4.49 -25.36 5.44
C LEU A 57 5.87 -24.73 5.21
N ILE A 58 6.75 -25.43 4.49
CA ILE A 58 8.14 -25.01 4.28
C ILE A 58 8.22 -23.83 3.32
N ILE A 59 7.45 -23.82 2.23
CA ILE A 59 7.51 -22.73 1.24
C ILE A 59 7.09 -21.38 1.84
N PRO A 60 5.93 -21.25 2.54
CA PRO A 60 5.60 -19.99 3.20
C PRO A 60 6.65 -19.56 4.21
N LEU A 61 7.19 -20.49 4.99
CA LEU A 61 8.22 -20.17 5.98
C LEU A 61 9.48 -19.60 5.32
N LEU A 62 9.99 -20.24 4.27
CA LEU A 62 11.18 -19.77 3.54
C LEU A 62 10.95 -18.42 2.86
N VAL A 63 9.79 -18.24 2.21
CA VAL A 63 9.43 -16.97 1.56
C VAL A 63 9.29 -15.86 2.60
N THR A 64 8.64 -16.13 3.73
CA THR A 64 8.51 -15.17 4.84
C THR A 64 9.87 -14.77 5.38
N LEU A 65 10.76 -15.74 5.60
CA LEU A 65 12.10 -15.50 6.12
C LEU A 65 12.94 -14.67 5.13
N LEU A 66 12.90 -15.02 3.84
CA LEU A 66 13.61 -14.29 2.79
C LEU A 66 13.11 -12.85 2.65
N VAL A 67 11.79 -12.65 2.63
CA VAL A 67 11.18 -11.32 2.57
C VAL A 67 11.54 -10.52 3.82
N SER A 68 11.41 -11.11 5.00
CA SER A 68 11.75 -10.45 6.28
C SER A 68 13.22 -10.03 6.31
N PHE A 69 14.11 -10.86 5.77
CA PHE A 69 15.54 -10.54 5.67
C PHE A 69 15.81 -9.37 4.72
N LEU A 70 15.18 -9.35 3.54
CA LEU A 70 15.31 -8.22 2.59
C LEU A 70 14.82 -6.91 3.22
N ILE A 71 13.67 -6.95 3.90
CA ILE A 71 13.09 -5.78 4.56
C ILE A 71 13.98 -5.29 5.69
N ALA A 72 14.51 -6.20 6.52
CA ALA A 72 15.45 -5.84 7.58
C ALA A 72 16.73 -5.23 7.00
N TYR A 73 17.29 -5.81 5.94
CA TYR A 73 18.47 -5.29 5.25
C TYR A 73 18.23 -3.86 4.72
N ASP A 74 17.14 -3.66 3.99
CA ASP A 74 16.79 -2.35 3.43
C ASP A 74 16.52 -1.31 4.52
N TYR A 75 15.88 -1.72 5.62
CA TYR A 75 15.59 -0.86 6.75
C TYR A 75 16.86 -0.42 7.49
N ILE A 76 17.78 -1.34 7.75
CA ILE A 76 19.07 -1.08 8.43
C ILE A 76 19.91 -0.09 7.63
N MET A 77 19.95 -0.25 6.30
CA MET A 77 20.69 0.64 5.42
C MET A 77 20.12 2.06 5.42
N GLY A 78 18.83 2.25 5.75
CA GLY A 78 18.24 3.53 6.09
C GLY A 78 18.27 4.60 4.99
N LYS A 79 18.56 4.18 3.74
CA LYS A 79 18.57 5.05 2.56
C LYS A 79 17.13 5.30 2.07
N PRO A 80 16.82 6.48 1.51
CA PRO A 80 15.51 6.75 0.93
C PRO A 80 15.09 5.75 -0.14
N GLU A 81 16.04 5.32 -0.96
CA GLU A 81 15.80 4.34 -2.03
C GLU A 81 15.38 2.98 -1.44
N ASN A 82 15.99 2.57 -0.33
CA ASN A 82 15.69 1.30 0.32
C ASN A 82 14.30 1.29 0.97
N MET A 83 13.85 2.44 1.49
CA MET A 83 12.47 2.57 2.00
C MET A 83 11.43 2.41 0.88
N ILE A 84 11.76 2.85 -0.34
CA ILE A 84 10.92 2.65 -1.53
C ILE A 84 10.91 1.17 -1.91
N ASN A 85 12.06 0.47 -1.86
CA ASN A 85 12.14 -0.96 -2.17
C ASN A 85 11.26 -1.81 -1.25
N ILE A 86 11.30 -1.55 0.07
CA ILE A 86 10.43 -2.22 1.06
C ILE A 86 8.95 -2.09 0.67
N TYR A 87 8.55 -0.88 0.27
CA TYR A 87 7.17 -0.65 -0.15
C TYR A 87 6.84 -1.35 -1.47
N GLN A 88 7.71 -1.26 -2.48
CA GLN A 88 7.48 -1.94 -3.76
C GLN A 88 7.29 -3.44 -3.56
N LEU A 89 8.08 -4.03 -2.66
CA LEU A 89 7.94 -5.43 -2.28
C LEU A 89 6.60 -5.68 -1.57
N ASN A 90 6.22 -4.85 -0.59
CA ASN A 90 4.93 -4.99 0.08
C ASN A 90 3.74 -4.81 -0.87
N LEU A 91 3.83 -3.86 -1.81
CA LEU A 91 2.83 -3.62 -2.84
C LEU A 91 2.75 -4.82 -3.80
N LEU A 92 3.88 -5.36 -4.23
CA LEU A 92 3.93 -6.55 -5.08
C LEU A 92 3.24 -7.75 -4.41
N LEU A 93 3.44 -7.93 -3.11
CA LEU A 93 2.86 -9.03 -2.35
C LEU A 93 1.34 -8.89 -2.14
N ILE A 94 0.81 -7.68 -1.93
CA ILE A 94 -0.64 -7.44 -1.79
C ILE A 94 -1.39 -7.33 -3.14
N THR A 95 -0.67 -7.01 -4.22
CA THR A 95 -1.25 -6.76 -5.55
C THR A 95 -2.14 -7.91 -6.06
N PRO A 96 -1.75 -9.20 -5.97
CA PRO A 96 -2.61 -10.29 -6.41
C PRO A 96 -4.00 -10.27 -5.74
N GLU A 97 -4.05 -9.94 -4.45
CA GLU A 97 -5.30 -9.87 -3.71
C GLU A 97 -6.13 -8.63 -4.08
N ILE A 98 -5.50 -7.46 -4.26
CA ILE A 98 -6.19 -6.25 -4.76
C ILE A 98 -6.78 -6.49 -6.15
N LEU A 99 -6.01 -7.13 -7.04
CA LEU A 99 -6.44 -7.42 -8.41
C LEU A 99 -7.61 -8.40 -8.45
N SER A 100 -7.69 -9.34 -7.50
CA SER A 100 -8.85 -10.25 -7.39
C SER A 100 -10.18 -9.52 -7.14
N TYR A 101 -10.13 -8.36 -6.50
CA TYR A 101 -11.30 -7.50 -6.21
C TYR A 101 -11.54 -6.40 -7.23
N SER A 102 -10.55 -6.10 -8.06
CA SER A 102 -10.58 -5.01 -9.03
C SER A 102 -11.60 -5.21 -10.15
N ARG A 103 -12.07 -6.45 -10.42
CA ARG A 103 -12.93 -6.84 -11.56
C ARG A 103 -12.41 -6.45 -12.96
N LEU A 104 -11.32 -5.68 -13.03
CA LEU A 104 -10.54 -5.46 -14.24
C LEU A 104 -9.87 -6.79 -14.58
N ASP A 105 -10.34 -7.42 -15.65
CA ASP A 105 -9.63 -8.51 -16.32
C ASP A 105 -8.36 -7.96 -16.98
N TRP A 106 -7.34 -7.61 -16.19
CA TRP A 106 -6.01 -7.28 -16.72
C TRP A 106 -5.43 -8.45 -17.54
N LEU A 107 -5.85 -9.67 -17.19
CA LEU A 107 -5.57 -10.90 -17.91
C LEU A 107 -6.54 -11.19 -19.07
N ASN A 108 -7.54 -10.37 -19.40
CA ASN A 108 -8.31 -10.59 -20.66
C ASN A 108 -7.43 -10.42 -21.92
N LEU A 109 -6.20 -9.94 -21.78
CA LEU A 109 -5.16 -10.01 -22.81
C LEU A 109 -4.58 -11.43 -22.98
N ILE A 110 -4.68 -12.28 -21.96
CA ILE A 110 -4.22 -13.67 -21.93
C ILE A 110 -5.45 -14.54 -21.66
N LYS A 111 -6.11 -15.07 -22.70
CA LYS A 111 -7.35 -15.89 -22.70
C LYS A 111 -7.38 -17.05 -21.67
N LYS A 112 -7.36 -16.75 -20.38
CA LYS A 112 -7.51 -17.66 -19.24
C LYS A 112 -8.38 -16.91 -18.24
N PRO A 113 -9.68 -17.25 -18.18
CA PRO A 113 -10.54 -16.69 -17.16
C PRO A 113 -10.04 -17.22 -15.81
N HIS A 114 -9.74 -16.30 -14.88
CA HIS A 114 -9.68 -16.57 -13.43
C HIS A 114 -8.38 -17.23 -12.92
N ILE A 115 -7.25 -16.53 -13.03
CA ILE A 115 -6.06 -16.87 -12.20
C ILE A 115 -6.21 -16.28 -10.78
N LEU A 116 -7.00 -15.21 -10.61
CA LEU A 116 -7.13 -14.47 -9.35
C LEU A 116 -8.57 -14.50 -8.84
N GLU A 117 -8.87 -15.48 -7.99
CA GLU A 117 -10.12 -15.52 -7.22
C GLU A 117 -9.94 -14.84 -5.85
N PRO A 118 -10.91 -14.02 -5.41
CA PRO A 118 -10.90 -13.39 -4.09
C PRO A 118 -11.14 -14.43 -3.00
N THR A 119 -10.23 -14.50 -2.03
CA THR A 119 -10.25 -15.51 -0.96
C THR A 119 -10.61 -14.95 0.42
N ARG A 120 -10.33 -13.67 0.68
CA ARG A 120 -10.62 -12.99 1.97
C ARG A 120 -11.58 -11.84 1.78
N ASN A 121 -12.41 -11.56 2.77
CA ASN A 121 -13.37 -10.44 2.76
C ASN A 121 -12.76 -9.11 2.21
N PRO A 122 -13.46 -8.42 1.28
CA PRO A 122 -12.96 -7.20 0.61
C PRO A 122 -12.57 -6.07 1.58
N VAL A 123 -13.23 -5.98 2.74
CA VAL A 123 -12.92 -4.99 3.78
C VAL A 123 -11.50 -5.18 4.30
N TYR A 124 -11.07 -6.43 4.53
CA TYR A 124 -9.72 -6.72 4.99
C TYR A 124 -8.66 -6.34 3.95
N VAL A 125 -8.92 -6.63 2.67
CA VAL A 125 -8.01 -6.30 1.57
C VAL A 125 -7.89 -4.79 1.42
N PHE A 126 -9.01 -4.08 1.46
CA PHE A 126 -9.04 -2.62 1.40
C PHE A 126 -8.27 -2.00 2.57
N LEU A 127 -8.55 -2.40 3.81
CA LEU A 127 -7.86 -1.87 4.99
C LEU A 127 -6.36 -2.20 4.98
N SER A 128 -5.97 -3.40 4.53
CA SER A 128 -4.56 -3.77 4.43
C SER A 128 -3.84 -2.91 3.40
N GLY A 129 -4.46 -2.68 2.24
CA GLY A 129 -3.94 -1.77 1.22
C GLY A 129 -3.83 -0.33 1.72
N ALA A 130 -4.86 0.17 2.40
CA ALA A 130 -4.86 1.51 2.99
C ALA A 130 -3.73 1.69 4.00
N ILE A 131 -3.52 0.72 4.90
CA ILE A 131 -2.45 0.77 5.90
C ILE A 131 -1.07 0.74 5.23
N ILE A 132 -0.86 -0.13 4.24
CA ILE A 132 0.42 -0.20 3.50
C ILE A 132 0.70 1.13 2.79
N LEU A 133 -0.32 1.77 2.20
CA LEU A 133 -0.18 3.04 1.49
C LEU A 133 0.05 4.22 2.44
N VAL A 134 -0.62 4.23 3.60
CA VAL A 134 -0.32 5.18 4.69
C VAL A 134 1.12 5.04 5.16
N GLY A 135 1.57 3.79 5.30
CA GLY A 135 2.93 3.47 5.68
C GLY A 135 3.95 4.02 4.70
N TYR A 136 3.72 3.79 3.42
CA TYR A 136 4.56 4.32 2.34
C TYR A 136 4.68 5.83 2.36
N LEU A 137 3.55 6.55 2.33
CA LEU A 137 3.57 8.01 2.28
C LEU A 137 4.29 8.57 3.51
N SER A 138 4.02 7.99 4.69
CA SER A 138 4.68 8.40 5.93
C SER A 138 6.19 8.21 5.88
N LEU A 139 6.66 7.02 5.49
CA LEU A 139 8.09 6.70 5.36
C LEU A 139 8.78 7.56 4.30
N TYR A 140 8.13 7.74 3.14
CA TYR A 140 8.62 8.56 2.05
C TYR A 140 8.84 10.01 2.49
N PHE A 141 7.83 10.64 3.11
CA PHE A 141 7.95 12.01 3.61
C PHE A 141 9.03 12.13 4.68
N THR A 142 9.11 11.17 5.59
CA THR A 142 10.10 11.20 6.68
C THR A 142 11.53 11.04 6.12
N SER A 143 11.71 10.15 5.15
CA SER A 143 13.00 9.93 4.50
C SER A 143 13.43 11.14 3.66
N LYS A 144 12.53 11.69 2.85
CA LYS A 144 12.81 12.89 2.05
C LYS A 144 13.16 14.08 2.94
N SER A 145 12.43 14.28 4.03
CA SER A 145 12.72 15.33 5.01
C SER A 145 14.10 15.15 5.65
N ARG A 146 14.57 13.90 5.85
CA ARG A 146 15.89 13.60 6.40
C ARG A 146 17.00 13.99 5.42
N THR A 147 16.82 13.71 4.13
CA THR A 147 17.76 14.14 3.08
C THR A 147 17.84 15.65 2.99
N THR A 148 16.70 16.34 2.95
CA THR A 148 16.66 17.81 2.95
C THR A 148 17.29 18.40 4.21
N GLY A 149 17.09 17.76 5.38
CA GLY A 149 17.76 18.16 6.61
C GLY A 149 19.28 18.09 6.52
N LYS A 150 19.83 17.03 5.92
CA LYS A 150 21.29 16.91 5.67
C LYS A 150 21.79 18.00 4.73
N GLU A 151 21.07 18.28 3.65
CA GLU A 151 21.42 19.35 2.70
C GLU A 151 21.42 20.73 3.37
N LEU A 152 20.45 21.01 4.26
CA LEU A 152 20.39 22.27 5.01
C LEU A 152 21.53 22.39 6.03
N ALA A 153 21.91 21.28 6.67
CA ALA A 153 23.04 21.25 7.59
C ALA A 153 24.36 21.56 6.85
N MET A 154 24.54 21.02 5.64
CA MET A 154 25.71 21.34 4.79
C MET A 154 25.76 22.83 4.38
N ARG A 155 24.61 23.52 4.37
CA ARG A 155 24.50 24.96 4.08
C ARG A 155 24.68 25.84 5.32
N GLY A 156 25.05 25.27 6.47
CA GLY A 156 25.33 26.01 7.71
C GLY A 156 24.09 26.37 8.53
N VAL A 157 22.93 25.75 8.27
CA VAL A 157 21.74 25.96 9.10
C VAL A 157 21.91 25.21 10.43
N GLU A 158 21.56 25.88 11.54
CA GLU A 158 21.62 25.29 12.88
C GLU A 158 20.82 23.98 12.98
N GLU A 159 21.44 22.93 13.52
CA GLU A 159 20.84 21.59 13.65
C GLU A 159 19.54 21.60 14.46
N ASN A 160 19.44 22.46 15.48
CA ASN A 160 18.23 22.63 16.28
C ASN A 160 17.05 23.15 15.45
N ARG A 161 17.29 24.09 14.54
CA ARG A 161 16.24 24.62 13.65
C ARG A 161 15.82 23.58 12.62
N ILE A 162 16.78 22.85 12.06
CA ILE A 162 16.52 21.76 11.10
C ILE A 162 15.64 20.69 11.76
N ASN A 163 16.02 20.23 12.96
CA ASN A 163 15.26 19.22 13.70
C ASN A 163 13.83 19.68 14.02
N HIS A 164 13.65 20.95 14.38
CA HIS A 164 12.32 21.49 14.66
C HIS A 164 11.43 21.55 13.41
N VAL A 165 11.97 22.00 12.26
CA VAL A 165 11.23 22.01 10.98
C VAL A 165 10.91 20.59 10.52
N PHE A 166 11.90 19.68 10.57
CA PHE A 166 11.75 18.27 10.22
C PHE A 166 10.63 17.60 11.03
N MET A 167 10.60 17.81 12.35
CA MET A 167 9.58 17.26 13.23
C MET A 167 8.18 17.77 12.86
N LYS A 168 8.03 19.07 12.58
CA LYS A 168 6.74 19.65 12.20
C LYS A 168 6.26 19.12 10.86
N GLN A 169 7.13 19.09 9.84
CA GLN A 169 6.78 18.57 8.52
C GLN A 169 6.40 17.09 8.57
N SER A 170 7.19 16.26 9.23
CA SER A 170 6.91 14.81 9.36
C SER A 170 5.56 14.57 10.05
N LEU A 171 5.28 15.32 11.12
CA LEU A 171 4.02 15.20 11.86
C LEU A 171 2.80 15.63 11.02
N TRP A 172 2.93 16.71 10.24
CA TRP A 172 1.88 17.13 9.31
C TRP A 172 1.64 16.11 8.20
N SER A 173 2.70 15.58 7.59
CA SER A 173 2.60 14.54 6.56
C SER A 173 1.91 13.28 7.09
N ILE A 174 2.28 12.82 8.30
CA ILE A 174 1.63 11.67 8.95
C ILE A 174 0.15 11.96 9.19
N LYS A 175 -0.20 13.13 9.74
CA LYS A 175 -1.60 13.51 9.99
C LYS A 175 -2.44 13.57 8.71
N LEU A 176 -1.92 14.20 7.66
CA LEU A 176 -2.60 14.31 6.37
C LEU A 176 -2.82 12.93 5.74
N THR A 177 -1.80 12.09 5.80
CA THR A 177 -1.87 10.71 5.29
C THR A 177 -2.92 9.90 6.04
N LEU A 178 -2.93 9.99 7.38
CA LEU A 178 -3.91 9.31 8.22
C LEU A 178 -5.33 9.82 7.97
N ALA A 179 -5.52 11.14 7.86
CA ALA A 179 -6.81 11.74 7.55
C ALA A 179 -7.34 11.26 6.19
N SER A 180 -6.48 11.21 5.17
CA SER A 180 -6.84 10.68 3.85
C SER A 180 -7.28 9.22 3.91
N ALA A 181 -6.59 8.39 4.69
CA ALA A 181 -6.97 6.99 4.88
C ALA A 181 -8.29 6.82 5.64
N ILE A 182 -8.54 7.65 6.67
CA ILE A 182 -9.81 7.67 7.39
C ILE A 182 -10.94 8.05 6.44
N ILE A 183 -10.79 9.12 5.67
CA ILE A 183 -11.80 9.56 4.69
C ILE A 183 -12.05 8.45 3.66
N SER A 184 -10.99 7.85 3.11
CA SER A 184 -11.11 6.76 2.14
C SER A 184 -11.85 5.55 2.73
N THR A 185 -11.59 5.22 3.99
CA THR A 185 -12.27 4.12 4.71
C THR A 185 -13.74 4.43 4.96
N LEU A 186 -14.05 5.66 5.38
CA LEU A 186 -15.43 6.10 5.55
C LEU A 186 -16.20 6.05 4.24
N VAL A 187 -15.60 6.50 3.14
CA VAL A 187 -16.20 6.41 1.81
C VAL A 187 -16.42 4.95 1.43
N PHE A 188 -15.43 4.07 1.63
CA PHE A 188 -15.54 2.65 1.31
C PHE A 188 -16.68 1.96 2.07
N ILE A 189 -16.78 2.17 3.38
CA ILE A 189 -17.88 1.63 4.20
C ILE A 189 -19.23 2.22 3.79
N SER A 190 -19.24 3.47 3.32
CA SER A 190 -20.46 4.14 2.88
C SER A 190 -20.94 3.71 1.49
N ILE A 191 -20.16 2.94 0.71
CA ILE A 191 -20.54 2.52 -0.64
C ILE A 191 -21.88 1.79 -0.65
N ASP A 192 -22.04 0.77 0.20
CA ASP A 192 -23.26 -0.06 0.23
C ASP A 192 -24.52 0.73 0.61
N PRO A 193 -24.53 1.52 1.71
CA PRO A 193 -25.71 2.34 2.02
C PRO A 193 -25.97 3.42 0.96
N LEU A 194 -24.92 4.03 0.38
CA LEU A 194 -25.10 5.01 -0.70
C LEU A 194 -25.68 4.37 -1.96
N ASN A 195 -25.22 3.18 -2.33
CA ASN A 195 -25.79 2.42 -3.43
C ASN A 195 -27.25 2.05 -3.20
N ASN A 196 -27.63 1.67 -1.98
CA ASN A 196 -29.04 1.36 -1.66
C ASN A 196 -29.94 2.59 -1.84
N ILE A 197 -29.48 3.78 -1.43
CA ILE A 197 -30.19 5.04 -1.64
C ILE A 197 -30.22 5.42 -3.13
N LEU A 198 -29.12 5.25 -3.85
CA LEU A 198 -29.06 5.54 -5.29
C LEU A 198 -29.92 4.58 -6.11
N HIS A 199 -29.98 3.30 -5.72
CA HIS A 199 -30.85 2.31 -6.34
C HIS A 199 -32.32 2.65 -6.17
N SER A 200 -32.74 3.16 -5.00
CA SER A 200 -34.12 3.58 -4.79
C SER A 200 -34.50 4.84 -5.59
N LEU A 201 -33.52 5.67 -5.95
CA LEU A 201 -33.71 6.91 -6.71
C LEU A 201 -33.59 6.74 -8.24
N ILE A 202 -32.68 5.90 -8.72
CA ILE A 202 -32.23 5.88 -10.14
C ILE A 202 -32.34 4.47 -10.77
N GLY A 203 -32.76 3.44 -10.02
CA GLY A 203 -33.00 2.08 -10.56
C GLY A 203 -31.77 1.15 -10.55
N VAL A 204 -31.84 0.04 -11.31
CA VAL A 204 -31.18 -1.26 -11.00
C VAL A 204 -29.66 -1.37 -11.30
N LYS A 205 -28.96 -0.35 -11.81
CA LYS A 205 -27.52 -0.48 -12.13
C LYS A 205 -26.60 -0.09 -10.96
N PRO A 206 -25.49 -0.81 -10.71
CA PRO A 206 -24.54 -0.43 -9.67
C PRO A 206 -23.83 0.88 -10.04
N TYR A 207 -23.97 1.91 -9.20
CA TYR A 207 -23.53 3.28 -9.46
C TYR A 207 -22.19 3.64 -8.80
N ASN A 208 -21.33 2.65 -8.53
CA ASN A 208 -20.02 2.85 -7.88
C ASN A 208 -19.19 3.96 -8.56
N TYR A 209 -19.26 4.07 -9.89
CA TYR A 209 -18.55 5.11 -10.66
C TYR A 209 -19.08 6.52 -10.41
N LEU A 210 -20.36 6.71 -10.04
CA LEU A 210 -20.89 8.03 -9.68
C LEU A 210 -20.41 8.46 -8.30
N ILE A 211 -20.35 7.52 -7.35
CA ILE A 211 -19.92 7.78 -5.96
C ILE A 211 -18.46 8.26 -5.93
N PHE A 212 -17.59 7.68 -6.76
CA PHE A 212 -16.17 8.08 -6.81
C PHE A 212 -15.85 9.09 -7.91
N GLY A 213 -16.47 8.94 -9.08
CA GLY A 213 -16.17 9.75 -10.26
C GLY A 213 -16.64 11.19 -10.13
N VAL A 214 -17.85 11.43 -9.62
CA VAL A 214 -18.38 12.80 -9.51
C VAL A 214 -17.59 13.63 -8.50
N PRO A 215 -17.33 13.17 -7.25
CA PRO A 215 -16.48 13.91 -6.33
C PRO A 215 -15.04 14.07 -6.83
N GLY A 216 -14.49 13.05 -7.50
CA GLY A 216 -13.15 13.11 -8.08
C GLY A 216 -13.02 14.20 -9.15
N VAL A 217 -13.99 14.29 -10.06
CA VAL A 217 -14.04 15.35 -11.09
C VAL A 217 -14.22 16.73 -10.45
N LEU A 218 -15.11 16.86 -9.46
CA LEU A 218 -15.31 18.12 -8.74
C LEU A 218 -14.04 18.58 -8.01
N LEU A 219 -13.32 17.67 -7.36
CA LEU A 219 -12.02 17.96 -6.73
C LEU A 219 -10.96 18.37 -7.74
N LEU A 220 -10.92 17.70 -8.90
CA LEU A 220 -10.02 18.09 -10.00
C LEU A 220 -10.32 19.50 -10.48
N LEU A 221 -11.59 19.81 -10.75
CA LEU A 221 -12.02 21.14 -11.17
C LEU A 221 -11.71 22.20 -10.12
N TYR A 222 -11.94 21.89 -8.85
CA TYR A 222 -11.61 22.78 -7.74
C TYR A 222 -10.09 23.01 -7.63
N SER A 223 -9.28 21.96 -7.81
CA SER A 223 -7.82 22.04 -7.74
C SER A 223 -7.24 22.86 -8.88
N ILE A 224 -7.74 22.67 -10.10
CA ILE A 224 -7.38 23.48 -11.27
C ILE A 224 -7.73 24.95 -11.00
N ARG A 225 -8.94 25.22 -10.51
CA ARG A 225 -9.37 26.57 -10.18
C ARG A 225 -8.49 27.21 -9.10
N PHE A 226 -8.14 26.47 -8.05
CA PHE A 226 -7.25 26.96 -7.00
C PHE A 226 -5.87 27.30 -7.56
N TYR A 227 -5.27 26.40 -8.35
CA TYR A 227 -3.96 26.60 -8.97
C TYR A 227 -3.93 27.83 -9.89
N LEU A 228 -4.94 28.00 -10.75
CA LEU A 228 -5.03 29.16 -11.65
C LEU A 228 -5.12 30.48 -10.87
N ARG A 229 -5.88 30.48 -9.76
CA ARG A 229 -6.05 31.67 -8.91
C ARG A 229 -4.79 32.06 -8.15
N GLU A 230 -3.94 31.08 -7.82
CA GLU A 230 -2.63 31.32 -7.20
C GLU A 230 -1.66 31.97 -8.21
N GLN A 231 -1.70 31.55 -9.48
CA GLN A 231 -0.89 32.14 -10.54
C GLN A 231 -1.31 33.57 -10.90
N GLU A 232 -2.61 33.88 -10.89
CA GLU A 232 -3.10 35.25 -11.07
C GLU A 232 -2.57 36.21 -9.99
N LYS A 233 -2.50 35.76 -8.73
CA LYS A 233 -1.97 36.55 -7.61
C LYS A 233 -0.45 36.69 -7.58
N GLY A 234 0.29 35.83 -8.28
CA GLY A 234 1.75 35.90 -8.37
C GLY A 234 2.26 36.82 -9.47
N ASN A 235 1.37 37.32 -10.34
CA ASN A 235 1.68 38.21 -11.46
C ASN A 235 1.19 39.66 -11.24
N GLU A 236 0.66 39.97 -10.06
CA GLU A 236 0.41 41.35 -9.56
C GLU A 236 1.54 41.77 -8.62
#